data_AF-A0A6B1HFR3-F1
#
_entry.id   AF-A0A6B1HFR3-F1
#
_cell.length_a   1.000
_cell.length_b   1.000
_cell.length_c   1.000
_cell.angle_alpha   90.00
_cell.angle_beta   90.00
_cell.angle_gamma   90.00
#
_symmetry.space_group_name_H-M   'P 1'
#
loop_
_entity.id
_entity.type
_entity.pdbx_description
1 polymer ?
#
loop_
_entity_poly.entity_id
_entity_poly.type
_entity_poly.pdbx_seq_one_letter_code
_entity_poly.pdbx_strand_id
1 'polypeptide(L)' 'MNEAIAGEPDLGPGFRVGHSYFCDPPSGESADYDRWFEEIVSFDIEPLLEEYWFDRPKKTPEAVANLLAGD' A
#
# COMPACT_ATOMS: atom_id res chain seq x y z
N MET A 1 4.26 -4.24 -5.62
CA MET A 1 3.91 -2.80 -5.56
C MET A 1 5.09 -1.85 -5.77
N ASN A 2 6.09 -1.81 -4.87
CA ASN A 2 7.16 -0.79 -4.92
C ASN A 2 7.97 -0.75 -6.23
N GLU A 3 8.12 -1.89 -6.91
CA GLU A 3 8.75 -1.92 -8.24
C GLU A 3 7.85 -1.33 -9.34
N ALA A 4 6.54 -1.49 -9.23
CA ALA A 4 5.59 -0.85 -10.15
C ALA A 4 5.67 0.67 -10.00
N ILE A 5 5.64 1.17 -8.75
CA ILE A 5 5.80 2.61 -8.46
C ILE A 5 7.14 3.14 -8.99
N ALA A 6 8.24 2.42 -8.73
CA ALA A 6 9.57 2.85 -9.15
C ALA A 6 9.76 2.87 -10.68
N GLY A 7 9.00 2.05 -11.40
CA GLY A 7 8.99 2.00 -12.86
C GLY A 7 8.11 3.06 -13.52
N GLU A 8 7.28 3.78 -12.76
CA GLU A 8 6.42 4.83 -13.33
C GLU A 8 7.25 6.04 -13.77
N PRO A 9 7.07 6.54 -15.01
CA PRO A 9 7.79 7.71 -15.51
C PRO A 9 7.62 8.97 -14.66
N ASP A 10 6.46 9.11 -14.02
CA ASP A 10 6.04 10.32 -13.29
C ASP A 10 6.32 10.25 -11.77
N LEU A 11 6.73 9.08 -11.25
CA LEU A 11 7.03 8.86 -9.83
C LEU A 11 8.51 8.50 -9.63
N GLY A 12 8.93 7.36 -10.18
CA GLY A 12 10.27 6.82 -9.97
C GLY A 12 10.51 6.28 -8.54
N PRO A 13 11.75 5.86 -8.22
CA PRO A 13 12.05 5.12 -6.99
C PRO A 13 11.92 5.94 -5.69
N GLY A 14 11.90 7.28 -5.78
CA GLY A 14 11.74 8.16 -4.61
C GLY A 14 10.34 8.15 -4.00
N PHE A 15 9.35 7.62 -4.72
CA PHE A 15 7.95 7.52 -4.29
C PHE A 15 7.59 6.13 -3.78
N ARG A 16 8.56 5.23 -3.62
CA ARG A 16 8.31 3.93 -3.00
C ARG A 16 7.71 4.11 -1.61
N VAL A 17 6.72 3.29 -1.30
CA VAL A 17 6.12 3.23 0.03
C VAL A 17 7.15 2.63 0.99
N GLY A 18 7.45 3.37 2.05
CA GLY A 18 8.40 2.96 3.08
C GLY A 18 7.81 1.94 4.06
N HIS A 19 8.68 1.27 4.81
CA HIS A 19 8.27 0.27 5.82
C HIS A 19 7.60 0.88 7.07
N SER A 20 7.65 2.21 7.24
CA SER A 20 7.15 2.90 8.44
C SER A 20 5.68 2.63 8.76
N TYR A 21 4.85 2.43 7.74
CA TYR A 21 3.43 2.10 7.90
C TYR A 21 3.22 0.77 8.65
N PHE A 22 4.21 -0.13 8.61
CA PHE A 22 4.11 -1.49 9.11
C PHE A 22 4.97 -1.74 10.36
N CYS A 23 5.52 -0.69 10.99
CA CYS A 23 6.47 -0.84 12.10
C CYS A 23 5.83 -1.16 13.46
N ASP A 24 4.53 -0.91 13.63
CA ASP A 24 3.81 -1.09 14.89
C ASP A 24 2.66 -2.11 14.77
N PRO A 25 2.95 -3.40 14.52
CA PRO A 25 1.91 -4.42 14.45
C PRO A 25 1.29 -4.70 15.82
N PRO A 26 0.01 -5.15 15.85
CA PRO A 26 -0.62 -5.60 17.09
C PRO A 26 0.17 -6.77 17.69
N SER A 27 0.18 -6.88 19.02
CA SER A 27 0.86 -7.95 19.74
C SER A 27 -0.04 -8.58 20.81
N GLY A 28 0.16 -9.86 21.08
CA GLY A 28 -0.62 -10.65 22.04
C GLY A 28 -1.41 -11.80 21.42
N GLU A 29 -2.03 -12.64 22.25
CA GLU A 29 -2.75 -13.86 21.80
C GLU A 29 -3.98 -13.55 20.94
N SER A 30 -4.55 -12.35 21.05
CA SER A 30 -5.72 -11.91 20.27
C SER A 30 -5.36 -10.93 19.15
N ALA A 31 -4.08 -10.84 18.76
CA ALA A 31 -3.65 -9.96 17.68
C ALA A 31 -4.19 -10.44 16.33
N ASP A 32 -4.96 -9.57 15.67
CA ASP A 32 -5.47 -9.79 14.32
C ASP A 32 -4.59 -9.02 13.32
N TYR A 33 -3.56 -9.70 12.83
CA TYR A 33 -2.58 -9.13 11.91
C TYR A 33 -3.19 -8.83 10.54
N ASP A 34 -4.09 -9.69 10.05
CA ASP A 34 -4.72 -9.54 8.74
C ASP A 34 -5.59 -8.29 8.73
N ARG A 35 -6.43 -8.13 9.76
CA ARG A 35 -7.24 -6.91 9.92
C ARG A 35 -6.39 -5.65 10.06
N TRP A 36 -5.32 -5.68 10.87
CA TRP A 36 -4.43 -4.54 11.04
C TRP A 36 -3.78 -4.14 9.71
N PHE A 37 -3.35 -5.13 8.92
CA PHE A 37 -2.77 -4.90 7.60
C PHE A 37 -3.81 -4.33 6.64
N GLU A 38 -5.03 -4.88 6.60
CA GLU A 38 -6.14 -4.36 5.80
C GLU A 38 -6.50 -2.91 6.16
N GLU A 39 -6.49 -2.56 7.45
CA GLU A 39 -6.75 -1.20 7.93
C GLU A 39 -5.65 -0.23 7.47
N ILE A 40 -4.37 -0.59 7.59
CA ILE A 40 -3.27 0.23 7.04
C ILE A 40 -3.42 0.41 5.53
N VAL A 41 -3.71 -0.67 4.81
CA VAL A 41 -3.87 -0.62 3.35
C VAL A 41 -5.02 0.31 2.97
N SER A 42 -6.16 0.23 3.64
CA SER A 42 -7.37 1.00 3.30
C SER A 42 -7.29 2.48 3.72
N PHE A 43 -6.67 2.78 4.87
CA PHE A 43 -6.69 4.13 5.44
C PHE A 43 -5.43 4.95 5.15
N ASP A 44 -4.29 4.30 4.93
CA ASP A 44 -3.03 5.01 4.67
C ASP A 44 -2.52 4.80 3.24
N ILE A 45 -2.49 3.55 2.77
CA ILE A 45 -1.83 3.21 1.49
C ILE A 45 -2.73 3.54 0.30
N GLU A 46 -4.01 3.16 0.34
CA GLU A 46 -4.95 3.44 -0.75
C GLU A 46 -5.06 4.94 -1.05
N PRO A 47 -5.31 5.84 -0.08
CA PRO A 47 -5.32 7.29 -0.33
C PRO A 47 -4.00 7.82 -0.91
N LEU A 48 -2.85 7.32 -0.44
CA LEU A 48 -1.55 7.70 -1.00
C LEU A 48 -1.42 7.30 -2.48
N LEU A 49 -1.89 6.11 -2.84
CA LEU A 49 -1.88 5.64 -4.22
C LEU A 49 -2.89 6.40 -5.09
N GLU A 50 -4.03 6.83 -4.55
CA GLU A 50 -4.95 7.75 -5.24
C GLU A 50 -4.29 9.09 -5.58
N GLU A 51 -3.42 9.61 -4.71
CA GLU A 51 -2.64 10.82 -5.00
C GLU A 51 -1.60 10.56 -6.10
N TYR A 52 -0.88 9.44 -6.04
CA TYR A 52 0.14 9.08 -7.03
C TYR A 52 -0.45 8.83 -8.42
N TRP A 53 -1.68 8.30 -8.48
CA TRP A 53 -2.38 7.93 -9.70
C TRP A 53 -3.69 8.67 -9.86
N PHE A 54 -3.73 9.95 -9.49
CA PHE A 54 -4.94 10.77 -9.58
C PHE A 54 -5.53 10.84 -11.01
N ASP A 55 -4.66 10.71 -12.02
CA ASP A 55 -5.00 10.67 -13.45
C ASP A 55 -5.28 9.25 -13.98
N ARG A 56 -5.01 8.21 -13.18
CA ARG A 56 -5.07 6.78 -13.53
C ARG A 56 -5.89 6.00 -12.50
N PRO A 57 -7.22 6.24 -12.44
CA PRO A 57 -8.08 5.71 -11.37
C PRO A 57 -8.18 4.17 -11.31
N LYS A 58 -7.69 3.45 -12.31
CA LYS A 58 -7.64 1.98 -12.31
C LYS A 58 -6.40 1.41 -11.60
N LYS A 59 -5.31 2.17 -11.49
CA LYS A 59 -4.05 1.66 -10.92
C LYS A 59 -4.15 1.45 -9.41
N THR A 60 -4.85 2.33 -8.70
CA THR A 60 -5.05 2.20 -7.25
C THR A 60 -5.74 0.89 -6.87
N PRO A 61 -6.94 0.55 -7.36
CA PRO A 61 -7.62 -0.68 -6.96
C PRO A 61 -6.84 -1.94 -7.39
N GLU A 62 -6.12 -1.92 -8.52
CA GLU A 62 -5.25 -3.02 -8.93
C GLU A 62 -4.07 -3.21 -7.97
N ALA A 63 -3.42 -2.12 -7.55
CA ALA A 63 -2.30 -2.17 -6.62
C ALA A 63 -2.73 -2.60 -5.20
N VAL A 64 -3.88 -2.10 -4.72
CA VAL A 64 -4.48 -2.50 -3.44
C VAL A 64 -4.85 -3.98 -3.45
N ALA A 65 -5.50 -4.46 -4.51
CA ALA A 65 -5.83 -5.88 -4.64
C ALA A 65 -4.58 -6.76 -4.62
N ASN A 66 -3.52 -6.37 -5.33
CA ASN A 66 -2.25 -7.10 -5.32
C ASN A 66 -1.59 -7.12 -3.93
N LEU A 67 -1.67 -6.03 -3.16
CA LEU A 67 -1.17 -5.99 -1.79
C LEU A 67 -1.90 -6.96 -0.86
N LEU A 68 -3.23 -7.01 -0.96
CA LEU A 68 -4.06 -7.86 -0.11
C LEU A 68 -4.04 -9.33 -0.54
N ALA A 69 -3.72 -9.63 -1.81
CA ALA A 69 -3.60 -10.99 -2.31
C ALA A 69 -2.34 -11.72 -1.84
N GLY A 70 -1.31 -11.00 -1.37
CA GLY A 70 -0.08 -11.58 -0.82
C GLY A 70 0.89 -12.19 -1.85
N ASP A 71 0.76 -11.84 -3.13
CA ASP A 71 1.63 -12.30 -4.24
C ASP A 71 2.85 -11.40 -4.52
#